data_AF-A0A1V9FPP7-F1
#
_entry.id   AF-A0A1V9FPP7-F1
#
_cell.length_a   1.000
_cell.length_b   1.000
_cell.length_c   1.000
_cell.angle_alpha   90.00
_cell.angle_beta   90.00
_cell.angle_gamma   90.00
#
_symmetry.space_group_name_H-M   'P 1'
#
loop_
_entity.id
_entity.type
_entity.pdbx_description
1 polymer ?
#
loop_
_entity_poly.entity_id
_entity_poly.type
_entity_poly.pdbx_seq_one_letter_code
_entity_poly.pdbx_strand_id
1 'polypeptide(L)'
;MSIKTMTDLLKKQEAERQDFAIGVYDEWQLFRKMEQELLSPYDGAYESAPTSVQQKIAQAREDYFAEWGSDGRLAALMEARHNKEREKLAERQNIAEQLQTRKKQNDRGR
;
A
#
# COMPACT_ATOMS: atom_id res chain seq x y z
N MET A 1 -7.03 13.39 -14.63
CA MET A 1 -8.41 12.95 -14.86
C MET A 1 -9.21 13.08 -13.57
N SER A 2 -10.44 13.61 -13.62
CA SER A 2 -11.32 13.68 -12.44
C SER A 2 -11.96 12.31 -12.22
N ILE A 3 -11.76 11.71 -11.04
CA ILE A 3 -12.40 10.44 -10.65
C ILE A 3 -13.89 10.71 -10.42
N LYS A 4 -14.75 10.17 -11.29
CA LYS A 4 -16.21 10.40 -11.24
C LYS A 4 -16.99 9.15 -10.83
N THR A 5 -16.41 7.96 -11.01
CA THR A 5 -17.06 6.68 -10.71
C THR A 5 -16.24 5.83 -9.75
N MET A 6 -16.92 4.90 -9.06
CA MET A 6 -16.24 3.94 -8.18
C MET A 6 -15.29 3.04 -8.99
N THR A 7 -15.66 2.70 -10.22
CA THR A 7 -14.81 1.92 -11.13
C THR A 7 -13.49 2.63 -11.45
N ASP A 8 -13.53 3.94 -11.73
CA ASP A 8 -12.31 4.72 -11.99
C ASP A 8 -11.41 4.77 -10.75
N LEU A 9 -12.01 4.91 -9.57
CA LEU A 9 -11.28 4.91 -8.29
C LEU A 9 -10.60 3.56 -8.06
N LEU A 10 -11.31 2.46 -8.25
CA LEU A 10 -10.76 1.11 -8.07
C LEU A 10 -9.63 0.81 -9.05
N LYS A 11 -9.75 1.23 -10.32
CA LYS A 11 -8.66 1.10 -11.31
C LYS A 11 -7.40 1.86 -10.87
N LYS A 12 -7.57 3.08 -10.35
CA LYS A 12 -6.44 3.86 -9.81
C LYS A 12 -5.80 3.16 -8.60
N GLN A 13 -6.62 2.68 -7.66
CA GLN A 13 -6.13 1.98 -6.47
C GLN A 13 -5.40 0.68 -6.83
N GLU A 14 -5.83 -0.02 -7.87
CA GLU A 14 -5.15 -1.21 -8.37
C GLU A 14 -3.78 -0.87 -8.99
N ALA A 15 -3.69 0.20 -9.78
CA ALA A 15 -2.41 0.69 -10.28
C ALA A 15 -1.46 1.07 -9.12
N GLU A 16 -1.97 1.76 -8.09
CA GLU A 16 -1.18 2.10 -6.90
C GLU A 16 -0.69 0.85 -6.14
N ARG A 17 -1.46 -0.24 -6.09
CA ARG A 17 -1.01 -1.51 -5.51
C ARG A 17 0.07 -2.19 -6.34
N GLN A 18 -0.04 -2.14 -7.67
CA GLN A 18 0.99 -2.66 -8.57
C GLN A 18 2.30 -1.89 -8.42
N ASP A 19 2.23 -0.57 -8.37
CA ASP A 19 3.38 0.29 -8.11
C ASP A 19 4.00 0.00 -6.73
N PHE A 20 3.16 -0.19 -5.71
CA PHE A 20 3.64 -0.58 -4.38
C PHE A 20 4.33 -1.94 -4.40
N ALA A 21 3.78 -2.94 -5.10
CA ALA A 21 4.38 -4.26 -5.21
C ALA A 21 5.76 -4.23 -5.91
N ILE A 22 5.93 -3.36 -6.91
CA ILE A 22 7.24 -3.10 -7.53
C ILE A 22 8.20 -2.51 -6.49
N GLY A 23 7.77 -1.51 -5.73
CA GLY A 23 8.58 -0.90 -4.67
C GLY A 23 9.00 -1.90 -3.58
N VAL A 24 8.09 -2.78 -3.14
CA VAL A 24 8.37 -3.87 -2.20
C VAL A 24 9.47 -4.80 -2.74
N TYR A 25 9.38 -5.15 -4.03
CA TYR A 25 10.37 -5.99 -4.69
C TYR A 25 11.74 -5.30 -4.76
N ASP A 26 11.78 -4.05 -5.21
CA ASP A 26 13.03 -3.29 -5.35
C ASP A 26 13.72 -3.12 -3.99
N GLU A 27 12.98 -2.78 -2.95
CA GLU A 27 13.53 -2.65 -1.60
C GLU A 27 13.99 -4.00 -1.05
N TRP A 28 13.29 -5.09 -1.36
CA TRP A 28 13.77 -6.43 -0.99
C TRP A 28 15.10 -6.76 -1.65
N GLN A 29 15.30 -6.38 -2.92
CA GLN A 29 16.58 -6.58 -3.59
C GLN A 29 17.71 -5.80 -2.91
N LEU A 30 17.43 -4.57 -2.43
CA LEU A 30 18.40 -3.78 -1.67
C LEU A 30 18.77 -4.47 -0.35
N PHE A 31 17.78 -4.94 0.41
CA PHE A 31 18.02 -5.72 1.62
C PHE A 31 18.87 -6.96 1.32
N ARG A 32 18.54 -7.72 0.27
CA ARG A 32 19.27 -8.94 -0.12
C ARG A 32 20.71 -8.65 -0.50
N LYS A 33 20.95 -7.54 -1.20
CA LYS A 33 22.30 -7.10 -1.54
C LYS A 33 23.11 -6.76 -0.28
N MET A 34 22.52 -6.01 0.65
CA MET A 34 23.15 -5.69 1.94
C MET A 34 23.44 -6.97 2.75
N GLU A 35 22.49 -7.90 2.83
CA GLU A 35 22.66 -9.21 3.48
C GLU A 35 23.84 -9.97 2.86
N GLN A 36 23.92 -10.02 1.53
CA GLN A 36 25.02 -10.67 0.82
C GLN A 36 26.37 -10.00 1.07
N GLU A 37 26.43 -8.66 1.09
CA GLU A 37 27.66 -7.91 1.38
C GLU A 37 28.15 -8.15 2.82
N LEU A 38 27.23 -8.20 3.78
CA LEU A 38 27.55 -8.51 5.19
C LEU A 38 28.02 -9.94 5.39
N LEU A 39 27.49 -10.89 4.61
CA LEU A 39 27.84 -12.32 4.71
C LEU A 39 29.03 -12.72 3.83
N SER A 40 29.44 -11.89 2.88
CA SER A 40 30.57 -12.14 1.96
C SER A 40 31.87 -12.56 2.68
N PRO A 41 32.28 -11.93 3.80
CA PRO A 41 33.47 -12.36 4.55
C PRO A 41 33.35 -13.72 5.24
N TYR A 42 32.15 -14.32 5.25
CA TYR A 42 31.81 -15.54 5.97
C TYR A 42 31.25 -16.61 5.02
N ASP A 43 31.78 -16.67 3.79
CA ASP A 43 31.37 -17.59 2.72
C ASP A 43 29.87 -17.52 2.37
N GLY A 44 29.22 -16.39 2.67
CA GLY A 44 27.77 -16.23 2.49
C GLY A 44 26.92 -16.98 3.50
N ALA A 45 27.52 -17.65 4.49
CA ALA A 45 26.81 -18.46 5.48
C ALA A 45 26.43 -17.62 6.71
N TYR A 46 25.11 -17.44 6.91
CA TYR A 46 24.57 -16.71 8.06
C TYR A 46 25.04 -17.27 9.41
N GLU A 47 25.04 -18.61 9.53
CA GLU A 47 25.45 -19.31 10.76
C GLU A 47 26.95 -19.17 11.07
N SER A 48 27.77 -18.92 10.03
CA SER A 48 29.21 -18.72 10.15
C SER A 48 29.58 -17.27 10.48
N ALA A 49 28.65 -16.33 10.35
CA ALA A 49 28.87 -14.94 10.67
C ALA A 49 28.89 -14.70 12.19
N PRO A 50 29.65 -13.72 12.69
CA PRO A 50 29.60 -13.31 14.09
C PRO A 50 28.20 -12.88 14.51
N THR A 51 27.88 -13.06 15.80
CA THR A 51 26.58 -12.67 16.37
C THR A 51 26.22 -11.22 16.09
N SER A 52 27.19 -10.30 16.06
CA SER A 52 26.95 -8.90 15.74
C SER A 52 26.48 -8.67 14.29
N VAL A 53 26.94 -9.49 13.35
CA VAL A 53 26.51 -9.44 11.94
C VAL A 53 25.14 -10.07 11.79
N GLN A 54 24.93 -11.23 12.44
CA GLN A 54 23.62 -11.88 12.48
C GLN A 54 22.54 -10.95 13.05
N GLN A 55 22.83 -10.28 14.17
CA GLN A 55 21.92 -9.29 14.78
C GLN A 55 21.61 -8.12 13.85
N LYS A 56 22.61 -7.60 13.11
CA LYS A 56 22.38 -6.52 12.14
C LYS A 56 21.46 -6.97 11.01
N ILE A 57 21.65 -8.17 10.47
CA ILE A 57 20.80 -8.72 9.42
C ILE A 57 19.39 -8.97 9.96
N ALA A 58 19.26 -9.52 11.16
CA ALA A 58 17.97 -9.74 11.81
C ALA A 58 17.22 -8.42 12.02
N GLN A 59 17.88 -7.40 12.57
CA GLN A 59 17.28 -6.08 12.76
C GLN A 59 16.86 -5.45 11.43
N ALA A 60 17.74 -5.45 10.42
CA ALA A 60 17.41 -4.90 9.11
C ALA A 60 16.24 -5.64 8.44
N ARG A 61 16.11 -6.94 8.68
CA ARG A 61 14.97 -7.74 8.21
C ARG A 61 13.69 -7.37 8.95
N GLU A 62 13.74 -7.21 10.26
CA GLU A 62 12.60 -6.72 11.05
C GLU A 62 12.15 -5.33 10.60
N ASP A 63 13.09 -4.41 10.41
CA ASP A 63 12.82 -3.05 9.94
C ASP A 63 12.18 -3.07 8.53
N TYR A 64 12.69 -3.92 7.64
CA TYR A 64 12.11 -4.13 6.32
C TYR A 64 10.66 -4.60 6.41
N PHE A 65 10.37 -5.65 7.19
CA PHE A 65 9.00 -6.17 7.30
C PHE A 65 8.04 -5.23 8.03
N ALA A 66 8.53 -4.51 9.03
CA ALA A 66 7.75 -3.49 9.73
C ALA A 66 7.30 -2.37 8.77
N GLU A 67 8.11 -2.06 7.75
CA GLU A 67 7.82 -1.01 6.79
C GLU A 67 7.07 -1.49 5.56
N TRP A 68 7.64 -2.47 4.87
CA TRP A 68 7.30 -2.93 3.52
C TRP A 68 6.56 -4.25 3.50
N GLY A 69 6.42 -4.94 4.65
CA GLY A 69 5.66 -6.17 4.75
C GLY A 69 4.19 -5.99 4.37
N SER A 70 3.49 -7.10 4.15
CA SER A 70 2.05 -7.11 3.83
C SER A 70 1.20 -6.39 4.89
N ASP A 71 1.60 -6.52 6.16
CA ASP A 71 0.99 -5.82 7.31
C ASP A 71 1.88 -4.66 7.79
N GLY A 72 2.86 -4.27 6.97
CA GLY A 72 3.79 -3.19 7.25
C GLY A 72 3.11 -1.83 7.19
N ARG A 73 3.80 -0.82 7.73
CA ARG A 73 3.28 0.55 7.85
C ARG A 73 2.79 1.12 6.52
N LEU A 74 3.49 0.86 5.42
CA LEU A 74 3.12 1.43 4.11
C LEU A 74 1.86 0.78 3.52
N ALA A 75 1.72 -0.54 3.65
CA ALA A 75 0.54 -1.27 3.21
C ALA A 75 -0.71 -0.81 3.99
N ALA A 76 -0.60 -0.72 5.31
CA ALA A 76 -1.68 -0.25 6.18
C ALA A 76 -2.10 1.20 5.86
N LEU A 77 -1.13 2.10 5.62
CA LEU A 77 -1.41 3.49 5.25
C LEU A 77 -2.11 3.58 3.88
N MET A 78 -1.66 2.80 2.90
CA MET A 78 -2.27 2.74 1.58
C MET A 78 -3.73 2.27 1.68
N GLU A 79 -4.00 1.18 2.41
CA GLU A 79 -5.35 0.67 2.60
C GLU A 79 -6.26 1.69 3.29
N ALA A 80 -5.80 2.30 4.38
CA ALA A 80 -6.56 3.32 5.10
C ALA A 80 -6.91 4.51 4.19
N ARG A 81 -5.97 4.95 3.34
CA ARG A 81 -6.21 6.00 2.35
C ARG A 81 -7.24 5.55 1.32
N HIS A 82 -7.11 4.34 0.78
CA HIS A 82 -8.02 3.79 -0.23
C HIS A 82 -9.45 3.70 0.31
N ASN A 83 -9.63 3.23 1.55
CA ASN A 83 -10.92 3.15 2.20
C ASN A 83 -11.56 4.53 2.37
N LYS A 84 -10.79 5.51 2.86
CA LYS A 84 -11.25 6.90 3.00
C LYS A 84 -11.64 7.55 1.67
N GLU A 85 -10.93 7.23 0.58
CA GLU A 85 -11.28 7.71 -0.76
C GLU A 85 -12.59 7.08 -1.27
N ARG A 86 -12.83 5.79 -0.99
CA ARG A 86 -14.08 5.10 -1.34
C ARG A 86 -15.27 5.66 -0.56
N GLU A 87 -15.13 5.84 0.76
CA GLU A 87 -16.15 6.43 1.62
C GLU A 87 -16.59 7.81 1.11
N LYS A 88 -15.62 8.71 0.87
CA LYS A 88 -15.90 10.05 0.34
C LYS A 88 -16.61 10.03 -1.01
N LEU A 89 -16.29 9.07 -1.87
CA LEU A 89 -16.95 8.96 -3.17
C LEU A 89 -18.38 8.46 -3.02
N ALA A 90 -18.59 7.44 -2.18
CA ALA A 90 -19.92 6.91 -1.88
C ALA A 90 -20.84 7.97 -1.25
N GLU A 91 -20.33 8.77 -0.31
CA GLU A 91 -21.06 9.90 0.28
C GLU A 91 -21.50 10.92 -0.79
N ARG A 92 -20.60 11.29 -1.71
CA ARG A 92 -20.92 12.22 -2.80
C ARG A 92 -21.99 11.66 -3.74
N GLN A 93 -21.93 10.37 -4.06
CA GLN A 93 -22.91 9.71 -4.91
C GLN A 93 -24.28 9.66 -4.23
N ASN A 94 -24.33 9.27 -2.95
CA ASN A 94 -25.56 9.27 -2.15
C ASN A 94 -26.21 10.67 -2.09
N ILE A 95 -25.42 11.72 -1.86
CA ILE A 95 -25.94 13.11 -1.84
C ILE A 95 -26.51 13.48 -3.22
N ALA A 96 -25.80 13.15 -4.31
CA ALA A 96 -26.27 13.44 -5.66
C ALA A 96 -27.60 12.72 -5.98
N GLU A 97 -27.74 11.46 -5.58
CA GLU A 97 -28.97 10.68 -5.74
C GLU A 97 -30.14 11.26 -4.94
N GLN A 98 -29.90 11.65 -3.68
CA GLN A 98 -30.92 12.31 -2.85
C GLN A 98 -31.39 13.63 -3.48
N LEU A 99 -30.46 14.44 -4.00
CA LEU A 99 -30.80 15.70 -4.67
C LEU A 99 -31.59 15.48 -5.96
N GLN A 100 -31.22 14.49 -6.77
CA GLN A 100 -31.99 14.13 -7.98
C GLN A 100 -33.40 13.63 -7.63
N THR A 101 -33.52 12.83 -6.58
CA THR A 101 -34.82 12.30 -6.11
C THR A 101 -35.74 13.44 -5.67
N ARG A 102 -35.23 14.41 -4.89
CA ARG A 102 -35.98 15.61 -4.48
C ARG A 102 -36.43 16.46 -5.67
N LYS A 103 -35.57 16.66 -6.68
CA LYS A 103 -35.94 17.39 -7.91
C LYS A 103 -37.08 16.70 -8.66
N LYS A 104 -37.00 15.37 -8.84
CA LYS A 104 -38.05 14.58 -9.50
C LYS A 104 -39.38 14.59 -8.76
N GLN A 105 -39.37 14.66 -7.43
CA GLN A 105 -40.59 14.77 -6.62
C GLN A 105 -41.23 16.16 -6.76
N ASN A 106 -40.44 17.24 -6.79
CA ASN A 106 -40.96 18.59 -6.96
C ASN A 106 -41.50 18.87 -8.37
N ASP A 107 -40.94 18.27 -9.43
CA ASP A 107 -41.42 18.45 -10.81
C ASP A 107 -42.73 17.68 -11.12
N ARG A 108 -43.09 16.67 -10.33
CA ARG A 108 -44.35 15.90 -10.51
C ARG A 108 -45.56 16.52 -9.80
N GLY A 109 -45.35 17.55 -8.98
CA GLY A 109 -46.39 18.24 -8.21
C GLY A 109 -46.84 19.58 -8.82
N ARG A 110 -46.50 19.87 -10.08
CA ARG A 110 -46.83 21.12 -10.77
C ARG A 110 -47.65 20.88 -12.03
#